data_AF-A0A5M3VY12-F1
#
_entry.id   AF-A0A5M3VY12-F1
#
_cell.length_a   1.000
_cell.length_b   1.000
_cell.length_c   1.000
_cell.angle_alpha   90.00
_cell.angle_beta   90.00
_cell.angle_gamma   90.00
#
_symmetry.space_group_name_H-M   'P 1'
#
loop_
_entity.id
_entity.type
_entity.pdbx_description
1 polymer ?
#
loop_
_entity_poly.entity_id
_entity_poly.type
_entity_poly.pdbx_seq_one_letter_code
_entity_poly.pdbx_strand_id
1 'polypeptide(L)'
;MPTRHLYLARHGAADAFGELTGIGHRQAGLLGERLAGVPVDAVWHSPLPRAAASAHELARKLPNVPVTEAAELIDHVPYVPSASETPPSWAGFFDGYDDTEAASGQSLAEALIARFAKAPDPTTKDTHEVLVTHAYQIAWLVRHALDAPPSRWLGLNSANTALTAP
;
A
#
# COMPACT_ATOMS: atom_id res chain seq x y z
N MET A 1 1.83 -0.79 -25.91
CA MET A 1 0.85 -0.28 -24.93
C MET A 1 1.66 0.19 -23.75
N PRO A 2 1.42 1.41 -23.23
CA PRO A 2 2.14 1.88 -22.06
C PRO A 2 1.86 1.00 -20.85
N THR A 3 2.84 0.89 -19.96
CA THR A 3 2.78 0.10 -18.72
C THR A 3 2.98 1.01 -17.53
N ARG A 4 2.09 0.87 -16.55
CA ARG A 4 2.25 1.49 -15.23
C ARG A 4 2.85 0.47 -14.27
N HIS A 5 4.07 0.72 -13.83
CA HIS A 5 4.76 -0.11 -12.85
C HIS A 5 4.51 0.43 -11.44
N LEU A 6 3.88 -0.39 -10.59
CA LEU A 6 3.66 -0.06 -9.19
C LEU A 6 4.63 -0.85 -8.31
N TYR A 7 5.32 -0.14 -7.42
CA TYR A 7 6.20 -0.71 -6.41
C TYR A 7 5.56 -0.46 -5.04
N LEU A 8 4.91 -1.49 -4.50
CA LEU A 8 4.17 -1.41 -3.26
C LEU A 8 5.10 -1.73 -2.09
N ALA A 9 5.18 -0.85 -1.10
CA ALA A 9 5.99 -1.02 0.08
C ALA A 9 5.19 -0.77 1.36
N ARG A 10 5.29 -1.69 2.31
CA ARG A 10 4.78 -1.43 3.67
C ARG A 10 5.73 -0.45 4.36
N HIS A 11 5.21 0.47 5.17
CA HIS A 11 6.02 1.32 6.03
C HIS A 11 7.04 0.51 6.88
N GLY A 12 8.13 1.16 7.29
CA GLY A 12 9.14 0.60 8.19
C GLY A 12 8.61 0.33 9.60
N ALA A 13 9.38 -0.42 10.39
CA ALA A 13 9.06 -0.72 11.78
C ALA A 13 8.82 0.57 12.59
N ALA A 14 7.64 0.68 13.18
CA ALA A 14 7.18 1.83 13.94
C ALA A 14 6.83 1.45 15.38
N ASP A 15 6.84 2.42 16.28
CA ASP A 15 6.41 2.25 17.66
C ASP A 15 4.88 2.36 17.80
N ALA A 16 4.40 2.31 19.05
CA ALA A 16 2.98 2.36 19.38
C ALA A 16 2.30 3.70 19.02
N PHE A 17 3.07 4.78 18.87
CA PHE A 17 2.58 6.10 18.47
C PHE A 17 2.59 6.26 16.94
N GLY A 18 3.09 5.27 16.21
CA GLY A 18 3.20 5.29 14.76
C GLY A 18 4.42 6.09 14.27
N GLU A 19 5.41 6.33 15.13
CA GLU A 19 6.68 6.94 14.74
C GLU A 19 7.65 5.85 14.28
N LEU A 20 8.45 6.13 13.24
CA LEU A 20 9.46 5.16 12.81
C LEU A 20 10.52 4.96 13.88
N THR A 21 10.80 3.70 14.18
CA THR A 21 11.93 3.32 15.02
C THR A 21 13.25 3.48 14.26
N GLY A 22 14.38 3.44 14.96
CA GLY A 22 15.69 3.38 14.30
C GLY A 22 15.86 2.16 13.37
N ILE A 23 15.16 1.05 13.63
CA ILE A 23 15.10 -0.09 12.71
C ILE A 23 14.29 0.28 11.45
N GLY A 24 13.14 0.93 11.62
CA GLY A 24 12.29 1.39 10.52
C GLY A 24 12.99 2.37 9.58
N HIS A 25 13.78 3.29 10.11
CA HIS A 25 14.62 4.17 9.30
C HIS A 25 15.66 3.39 8.48
N ARG A 26 16.36 2.43 9.09
CA ARG A 26 17.32 1.59 8.36
C ARG A 26 16.65 0.76 7.27
N GLN A 27 15.50 0.17 7.58
CA GLN A 27 14.68 -0.59 6.64
C GLN A 27 14.30 0.25 5.41
N ALA A 28 13.76 1.45 5.63
CA ALA A 28 13.35 2.33 4.53
C ALA A 28 14.55 2.88 3.74
N GLY A 29 15.69 3.13 4.38
CA GLY A 29 16.93 3.48 3.71
C GLY A 29 17.42 2.38 2.75
N LEU A 30 17.40 1.12 3.19
CA LEU A 30 17.76 -0.05 2.37
C LEU A 30 16.79 -0.24 1.20
N LEU A 31 15.50 0.00 1.42
CA LEU A 31 14.52 0.01 0.33
C LEU A 31 14.83 1.09 -0.71
N GLY A 32 15.21 2.29 -0.27
CA GLY A 32 15.67 3.36 -1.16
C GLY A 32 16.88 2.95 -1.97
N GLU A 33 17.88 2.29 -1.35
CA GLU A 33 19.06 1.77 -2.06
C GLU A 33 18.68 0.71 -3.10
N ARG A 34 17.73 -0.16 -2.78
CA ARG A 34 17.20 -1.15 -3.72
C ARG A 34 16.53 -0.50 -4.93
N LEU A 35 15.84 0.63 -4.74
CA LEU A 35 15.10 1.34 -5.79
C LEU A 35 15.96 2.35 -6.56
N ALA A 36 17.19 2.64 -6.14
CA ALA A 36 18.04 3.66 -6.76
C ALA A 36 18.37 3.41 -8.25
N GLY A 37 18.30 2.16 -8.72
CA GLY A 37 18.49 1.79 -10.13
C GLY A 37 17.19 1.75 -10.95
N VAL A 38 16.05 2.05 -10.35
CA VAL A 38 14.74 2.06 -11.00
C VAL A 38 14.41 3.49 -11.44
N PRO A 39 13.86 3.71 -12.64
CA PRO A 39 13.49 5.05 -13.11
C PRO A 39 12.19 5.55 -12.45
N VAL A 40 12.17 5.65 -11.12
CA VAL A 40 10.98 6.06 -10.36
C VAL A 40 10.57 7.48 -10.74
N ASP A 41 9.34 7.64 -11.21
CA ASP A 41 8.74 8.94 -11.57
C ASP A 41 8.06 9.62 -10.37
N ALA A 42 7.52 8.85 -9.41
CA ALA A 42 6.86 9.40 -8.22
C ALA A 42 6.88 8.45 -7.02
N VAL A 43 6.90 9.03 -5.82
CA VAL A 43 6.63 8.33 -4.56
C VAL A 43 5.34 8.87 -3.96
N TRP A 44 4.38 7.98 -3.74
CA TRP A 44 3.14 8.25 -3.02
C TRP A 44 3.19 7.63 -1.63
N HIS A 45 2.62 8.31 -0.63
CA HIS A 45 2.54 7.74 0.71
C HIS A 45 1.18 7.94 1.36
N SER A 46 0.85 7.00 2.24
CA SER A 46 -0.24 7.14 3.20
C SER A 46 -0.06 8.38 4.09
N PRO A 47 -1.14 9.06 4.51
CA PRO A 47 -1.05 10.19 5.44
C PRO A 47 -0.53 9.82 6.84
N LEU A 48 -0.48 8.53 7.19
CA LEU A 48 -0.04 8.12 8.52
C LEU A 48 1.47 8.34 8.74
N PRO A 49 1.91 8.85 9.91
CA PRO A 49 3.29 9.30 10.15
C PRO A 49 4.38 8.28 9.77
N ARG A 50 4.22 7.00 10.15
CA ARG A 50 5.14 5.91 9.79
C ARG A 50 5.36 5.75 8.29
N ALA A 51 4.32 5.91 7.48
CA ALA A 51 4.41 5.75 6.03
C ALA A 51 5.02 7.01 5.39
N ALA A 52 4.60 8.19 5.83
CA ALA A 52 5.21 9.46 5.41
C ALA A 52 6.72 9.47 5.70
N ALA A 53 7.13 9.12 6.93
CA ALA A 53 8.53 9.06 7.31
C ALA A 53 9.31 8.00 6.50
N SER A 54 8.71 6.84 6.22
CA SER A 54 9.33 5.81 5.37
C SER A 54 9.55 6.29 3.94
N ALA A 55 8.59 7.00 3.37
CA ALA A 55 8.68 7.57 2.03
C ALA A 55 9.77 8.65 1.94
N HIS A 56 9.86 9.53 2.94
CA HIS A 56 10.92 10.54 2.99
C HIS A 56 12.30 9.92 3.22
N GLU A 57 12.39 8.83 3.99
CA GLU A 57 13.64 8.09 4.19
C GLU A 57 14.14 7.47 2.87
N LEU A 58 13.29 6.70 2.18
CA LEU A 58 13.68 6.04 0.93
C LEU A 58 13.96 7.05 -0.19
N ALA A 59 13.23 8.16 -0.24
CA ALA A 59 13.37 9.18 -1.27
C ALA A 59 14.73 9.90 -1.23
N ARG A 60 15.48 9.82 -0.12
CA ARG A 60 16.86 10.32 -0.06
C ARG A 60 17.80 9.63 -1.06
N LYS A 61 17.41 8.45 -1.57
CA LYS A 61 18.14 7.70 -2.60
C LYS A 61 17.59 7.91 -4.02
N LEU A 62 16.51 8.69 -4.16
CA LEU A 62 15.79 8.94 -5.41
C LEU A 62 15.79 10.46 -5.72
N PRO A 63 16.91 11.02 -6.20
CA PRO A 63 17.04 12.45 -6.42
C PRO A 63 16.01 12.96 -7.43
N ASN A 64 15.40 14.12 -7.15
CA ASN A 64 14.39 14.79 -7.97
C ASN A 64 13.06 14.04 -8.16
N VAL A 65 12.83 12.95 -7.42
CA VAL A 65 11.54 12.26 -7.45
C VAL A 65 10.58 12.93 -6.46
N PRO A 66 9.38 13.37 -6.90
CA PRO A 66 8.40 13.98 -6.01
C PRO A 66 7.87 12.95 -5.01
N VAL A 67 7.71 13.39 -3.75
CA VAL A 67 7.12 12.61 -2.66
C VAL A 67 5.83 13.30 -2.25
N THR A 68 4.69 12.62 -2.42
CA THR A 68 3.37 13.24 -2.21
C THR A 68 2.45 12.33 -1.42
N GLU A 69 1.65 12.93 -0.55
CA GLU A 69 0.61 12.24 0.19
C GLU A 69 -0.54 11.82 -0.74
N ALA A 70 -1.14 10.65 -0.48
CA ALA A 70 -2.38 10.21 -1.09
C ALA A 70 -3.30 9.61 -0.01
N ALA A 71 -4.49 10.20 0.15
CA ALA A 71 -5.41 9.89 1.24
C ALA A 71 -5.88 8.42 1.21
N GLU A 72 -6.14 7.89 0.02
CA GLU A 72 -6.58 6.51 -0.21
C GLU A 72 -5.51 5.44 0.09
N LEU A 73 -4.27 5.83 0.38
CA LEU A 73 -3.23 4.93 0.92
C LEU A 73 -3.31 4.76 2.45
N ILE A 74 -4.27 5.38 3.14
CA ILE A 74 -4.48 5.21 4.57
C ILE A 74 -4.76 3.75 4.95
N ASP A 75 -4.31 3.36 6.14
CA ASP A 75 -4.59 2.04 6.71
C ASP A 75 -6.08 1.90 7.01
N HIS A 76 -6.72 0.87 6.48
CA HIS A 76 -8.13 0.55 6.67
C HIS A 76 -8.39 -0.92 6.31
N VAL A 77 -9.51 -1.46 6.80
CA VAL A 77 -10.06 -2.74 6.34
C VAL A 77 -10.78 -2.51 5.00
N PRO A 78 -10.31 -3.10 3.88
CA PRO A 78 -10.87 -2.78 2.56
C PRO A 78 -12.18 -3.51 2.25
N TYR A 79 -12.45 -4.61 2.95
CA TYR A 79 -13.65 -5.43 2.78
C TYR A 79 -13.86 -6.34 3.99
N VAL A 80 -15.06 -6.30 4.57
CA VAL A 80 -15.52 -7.20 5.62
C VAL A 80 -16.26 -8.38 4.96
N PRO A 81 -15.77 -9.63 5.04
CA PRO A 81 -16.42 -10.77 4.42
C PRO A 81 -17.66 -11.23 5.19
N SER A 82 -18.56 -11.94 4.51
CA SER A 82 -19.61 -12.70 5.21
C SER A 82 -19.01 -13.80 6.08
N ALA A 83 -19.76 -14.28 7.09
CA ALA A 83 -19.31 -15.37 7.96
C ALA A 83 -18.89 -16.64 7.19
N SER A 84 -19.51 -16.93 6.04
CA SER A 84 -19.15 -18.07 5.19
C SER A 84 -17.83 -17.88 4.41
N GLU A 85 -17.39 -16.64 4.22
CA GLU A 85 -16.17 -16.30 3.50
C GLU A 85 -14.98 -16.05 4.43
N THR A 86 -15.25 -15.79 5.71
CA THR A 86 -14.25 -15.50 6.73
C THR A 86 -13.56 -16.79 7.22
N PRO A 87 -12.22 -16.93 7.05
CA PRO A 87 -11.48 -18.04 7.62
C PRO A 87 -11.61 -18.05 9.16
N PRO A 88 -11.65 -19.23 9.82
CA PRO A 88 -11.81 -19.30 11.28
C PRO A 88 -10.79 -18.49 12.08
N SER A 89 -9.55 -18.35 11.59
CA SER A 89 -8.50 -17.55 12.25
C SER A 89 -8.79 -16.04 12.26
N TRP A 90 -9.71 -15.58 11.44
CA TRP A 90 -10.13 -14.19 11.30
C TRP A 90 -11.50 -13.91 11.94
N ALA A 91 -12.19 -14.92 12.47
CA ALA A 91 -13.56 -14.78 12.94
C ALA A 91 -13.74 -13.62 13.94
N GLY A 92 -12.84 -13.51 14.94
CA GLY A 92 -12.92 -12.44 15.94
C GLY A 92 -12.34 -11.09 15.49
N PHE A 93 -11.69 -11.00 14.33
CA PHE A 93 -11.09 -9.75 13.86
C PHE A 93 -12.16 -8.72 13.46
N PHE A 94 -13.32 -9.20 12.96
CA PHE A 94 -14.43 -8.36 12.51
C PHE A 94 -15.51 -8.17 13.57
N ASP A 95 -15.30 -8.68 14.79
CA ASP A 95 -16.25 -8.48 15.88
C ASP A 95 -16.38 -6.99 16.20
N GLY A 96 -17.60 -6.46 16.05
CA GLY A 96 -17.90 -5.05 16.30
C GLY A 96 -17.75 -4.12 15.10
N TYR A 97 -17.33 -4.61 13.92
CA TYR A 97 -17.40 -3.83 12.68
C TYR A 97 -18.87 -3.60 12.29
N ASP A 98 -19.29 -2.35 12.19
CA ASP A 98 -20.62 -2.00 11.70
C ASP A 98 -20.66 -1.74 10.18
N ASP A 99 -21.88 -1.67 9.64
CA ASP A 99 -22.09 -1.44 8.20
C ASP A 99 -21.52 -0.10 7.71
N THR A 100 -21.44 0.90 8.58
CA THR A 100 -20.91 2.24 8.26
C THR A 100 -19.39 2.19 8.14
N GLU A 101 -18.72 1.52 9.09
CA GLU A 101 -17.27 1.29 9.06
C GLU A 101 -16.88 0.44 7.84
N ALA A 102 -17.64 -0.62 7.56
CA ALA A 102 -17.44 -1.46 6.38
C ALA A 102 -17.60 -0.66 5.07
N ALA A 103 -18.67 0.14 4.95
CA ALA A 103 -18.90 0.98 3.77
C ALA A 103 -17.83 2.07 3.58
N SER A 104 -17.35 2.65 4.69
CA SER A 104 -16.26 3.64 4.66
C SER A 104 -14.95 3.01 4.17
N GLY A 105 -14.58 1.84 4.71
CA GLY A 105 -13.43 1.08 4.27
C GLY A 105 -13.52 0.68 2.80
N GLN A 106 -14.67 0.20 2.35
CA GLN A 106 -14.90 -0.13 0.95
C GLN A 106 -14.75 1.09 0.03
N SER A 107 -15.27 2.26 0.43
CA SER A 107 -15.16 3.48 -0.36
C SER A 107 -13.69 3.93 -0.55
N LEU A 108 -12.87 3.81 0.51
CA LEU A 108 -11.43 4.07 0.42
C LEU A 108 -10.72 3.05 -0.49
N ALA A 109 -11.11 1.78 -0.40
CA ALA A 109 -10.57 0.71 -1.22
C ALA A 109 -10.91 0.88 -2.71
N GLU A 110 -12.10 1.38 -3.03
CA GLU A 110 -12.52 1.75 -4.39
C GLU A 110 -11.72 2.95 -4.90
N ALA A 111 -11.50 3.98 -4.08
CA ALA A 111 -10.67 5.13 -4.44
C ALA A 111 -9.21 4.73 -4.73
N LEU A 112 -8.65 3.81 -3.93
CA LEU A 112 -7.32 3.24 -4.13
C LEU A 112 -7.20 2.55 -5.50
N ILE A 113 -8.17 1.71 -5.86
CA ILE A 113 -8.22 1.04 -7.17
C ILE A 113 -8.39 2.04 -8.31
N ALA A 114 -9.34 2.97 -8.18
CA ALA A 114 -9.66 3.95 -9.20
C ALA A 114 -8.45 4.81 -9.58
N ARG A 115 -7.60 5.15 -8.60
CA ARG A 115 -6.39 5.93 -8.87
C ARG A 115 -5.22 5.08 -9.33
N PHE A 116 -4.92 3.96 -8.67
CA PHE A 116 -3.65 3.27 -8.86
C PHE A 116 -3.73 2.04 -9.76
N ALA A 117 -4.87 1.36 -9.86
CA ALA A 117 -5.01 0.13 -10.63
C ALA A 117 -5.64 0.33 -12.03
N LYS A 118 -5.84 1.57 -12.47
CA LYS A 118 -6.34 1.86 -13.82
C LYS A 118 -5.23 1.69 -14.86
N ALA A 119 -5.56 1.06 -15.98
CA ALA A 119 -4.68 1.00 -17.14
C ALA A 119 -4.30 2.42 -17.62
N PRO A 120 -3.03 2.66 -18.01
CA PRO A 120 -2.59 3.95 -18.51
C PRO A 120 -3.29 4.29 -19.83
N ASP A 121 -3.42 5.60 -20.11
CA ASP A 121 -3.94 6.07 -21.39
C ASP A 121 -3.00 5.64 -22.53
N PRO A 122 -3.49 5.12 -23.67
CA PRO A 122 -2.65 4.62 -24.76
C PRO A 122 -1.62 5.60 -25.31
N THR A 123 -1.82 6.91 -25.09
CA THR A 123 -0.95 7.99 -25.55
C THR A 123 0.15 8.37 -24.56
N THR A 124 0.14 7.80 -23.35
CA THR A 124 1.12 8.07 -22.30
C THR A 124 2.39 7.23 -22.45
N LYS A 125 3.46 7.63 -21.76
CA LYS A 125 4.68 6.83 -21.59
C LYS A 125 4.52 5.86 -20.42
N ASP A 126 5.43 4.88 -20.33
CA ASP A 126 5.54 4.04 -19.14
C ASP A 126 5.82 4.91 -17.90
N THR A 127 5.26 4.50 -16.76
CA THR A 127 5.48 5.16 -15.46
C THR A 127 5.92 4.17 -14.40
N HIS A 128 6.72 4.65 -13.45
CA HIS A 128 7.22 3.89 -12.32
C HIS A 128 6.90 4.63 -11.02
N GLU A 129 5.99 4.07 -10.23
CA GLU A 129 5.46 4.72 -9.04
C GLU A 129 5.67 3.84 -7.81
N VAL A 130 6.21 4.43 -6.74
CA VAL A 130 6.36 3.76 -5.44
C VAL A 130 5.20 4.15 -4.55
N LEU A 131 4.54 3.19 -3.92
CA LEU A 131 3.47 3.43 -2.96
C LEU A 131 3.88 2.92 -1.59
N VAL A 132 4.06 3.84 -0.65
CA VAL A 132 4.40 3.52 0.74
C VAL A 132 3.12 3.54 1.58
N THR A 133 2.67 2.36 1.99
CA THR A 133 1.36 2.16 2.63
C THR A 133 1.41 1.02 3.67
N HIS A 134 0.31 0.30 3.87
CA HIS A 134 0.12 -0.70 4.92
C HIS A 134 -0.24 -2.06 4.33
N ALA A 135 -0.22 -3.10 5.16
CA ALA A 135 -0.35 -4.48 4.70
C ALA A 135 -1.67 -4.74 3.96
N TYR A 136 -2.79 -4.17 4.42
CA TYR A 136 -4.12 -4.42 3.85
C TYR A 136 -4.30 -3.75 2.49
N GLN A 137 -3.77 -2.55 2.28
CA GLN A 137 -3.82 -1.85 1.00
C GLN A 137 -2.96 -2.56 -0.04
N ILE A 138 -1.78 -3.07 0.35
CA ILE A 138 -0.96 -3.91 -0.53
C ILE A 138 -1.71 -5.20 -0.89
N ALA A 139 -2.26 -5.89 0.11
CA ALA A 139 -3.05 -7.09 -0.11
C ALA A 139 -4.23 -6.84 -1.05
N TRP A 140 -4.93 -5.71 -0.89
CA TRP A 140 -6.06 -5.33 -1.74
C TRP A 140 -5.66 -5.07 -3.20
N LEU A 141 -4.57 -4.33 -3.42
CA LEU A 141 -4.03 -4.07 -4.77
C LEU A 141 -3.59 -5.36 -5.46
N VAL A 142 -2.85 -6.22 -4.77
CA VAL A 142 -2.41 -7.53 -5.30
C VAL A 142 -3.61 -8.41 -5.62
N ARG A 143 -4.58 -8.47 -4.72
CA ARG A 143 -5.83 -9.20 -4.90
C ARG A 143 -6.57 -8.73 -6.16
N HIS A 144 -6.67 -7.41 -6.37
CA HIS A 144 -7.28 -6.84 -7.57
C HIS A 144 -6.49 -7.16 -8.84
N ALA A 145 -5.17 -7.01 -8.82
CA ALA A 145 -4.30 -7.28 -9.97
C ALA A 145 -4.40 -8.75 -10.46
N LEU A 146 -4.65 -9.68 -9.54
CA LEU A 146 -4.81 -11.11 -9.82
C LEU A 146 -6.26 -11.53 -10.10
N ASP A 147 -7.20 -10.58 -10.18
CA ASP A 147 -8.65 -10.84 -10.33
C ASP A 147 -9.19 -11.85 -9.28
N ALA A 148 -8.66 -11.77 -8.06
CA ALA A 148 -9.02 -12.68 -6.99
C ALA A 148 -10.31 -12.25 -6.26
N PRO A 149 -11.05 -13.20 -5.65
CA PRO A 149 -12.22 -12.88 -4.82
C PRO A 149 -11.89 -11.91 -3.68
N PRO A 150 -12.81 -10.99 -3.30
CA PRO A 150 -12.57 -9.99 -2.26
C PRO A 150 -11.94 -10.53 -0.98
N SER A 151 -12.45 -11.63 -0.42
CA SER A 151 -11.95 -12.25 0.81
C SER A 151 -10.48 -12.70 0.77
N ARG A 152 -9.86 -12.80 -0.41
CA ARG A 152 -8.46 -13.26 -0.55
C ARG A 152 -7.43 -12.28 -0.02
N TRP A 153 -7.79 -11.02 0.24
CA TRP A 153 -6.87 -10.08 0.90
C TRP A 153 -6.43 -10.59 2.29
N LEU A 154 -7.28 -11.36 2.99
CA LEU A 154 -7.00 -11.93 4.32
C LEU A 154 -5.82 -12.92 4.35
N GLY A 155 -5.48 -13.50 3.20
CA GLY A 155 -4.39 -14.47 3.08
C GLY A 155 -3.04 -13.84 2.76
N LEU A 156 -2.98 -12.52 2.54
CA LEU A 156 -1.79 -11.82 2.10
C LEU A 156 -1.24 -10.96 3.24
N ASN A 157 0.06 -11.04 3.46
CA ASN A 157 0.76 -10.21 4.43
C ASN A 157 2.02 -9.62 3.79
N SER A 158 2.45 -8.47 4.29
CA SER A 158 3.66 -7.79 3.86
C SER A 158 4.51 -7.43 5.07
N ALA A 159 5.78 -7.82 5.06
CA ALA A 159 6.73 -7.42 6.09
C ALA A 159 7.06 -5.92 5.96
N ASN A 160 7.55 -5.30 7.03
CA ASN A 160 7.99 -3.90 6.96
C ASN A 160 9.01 -3.71 5.84
N THR A 161 8.79 -2.68 5.01
CA THR A 161 9.57 -2.34 3.81
C THR A 161 9.78 -3.49 2.81
N ALA A 162 9.00 -4.57 2.88
CA ALA A 162 8.96 -5.54 1.81
C ALA A 162 8.41 -4.88 0.54
N LEU A 163 9.08 -5.15 -0.57
CA LEU A 163 8.71 -4.62 -1.88
C LEU A 163 7.89 -5.67 -2.64
N THR A 164 6.68 -5.30 -3.04
CA THR A 164 5.80 -6.07 -3.91
C THR A 164 5.64 -5.33 -5.23
N ALA A 165 5.91 -6.00 -6.36
CA ALA A 165 5.70 -5.46 -7.71
C ALA A 165 4.76 -6.41 -8.46
N PRO A 166 3.43 -6.25 -8.30
CA PRO A 166 2.42 -7.11 -8.88
C PRO A 166 2.21 -6.87 -10.38
#